data_AF-A0A418VSE2-F1
#
_entry.id   AF-A0A418VSE2-F1
#
_cell.length_a   1.000
_cell.length_b   1.000
_cell.length_c   1.000
_cell.angle_alpha   90.00
_cell.angle_beta   90.00
_cell.angle_gamma   90.00
#
_symmetry.space_group_name_H-M   'P 1'
#
loop_
_entity.id
_entity.type
_entity.pdbx_description
1 polymer ?
#
loop_
_entity_poly.entity_id
_entity_poly.type
_entity_poly.pdbx_seq_one_letter_code
_entity_poly.pdbx_strand_id
1 'polypeptide(L)'
;MTSDVQLGLSVAVVAVAGGTPRVVTVRSEFAVPAEHRRGDEPLPHRDALPGAPFEPERFRTLQDGVRAVAEGLSGLSLRYVEQLYTFGDRFRDPHELFGGPRSVVVGYLALVRDAPLAGAAAEWRALYDHFPWEDWRDQRPALLDSVIIPALRGWIAAAGDDEARARRGERAQLAFGLDGADWDMERVLERYEILYEAGLVVESFRDRDLAARMAEAPPPGGIMPRALGRPMARDGRRVLASALERLRGKLKYRPIVFELLPPTFTLHQLQQVVEALSGERVHKQNFRRLMISGGLVEPTGSFESQTGGRPAELHRFRRQAIHERTSAGAIPSADPSAPPPSAPPASNGR
;
A
#
# COMPACT_ATOMS: atom_id res chain seq x y z
N MET A 1 -5.83 27.58 25.47
CA MET A 1 -6.22 26.16 25.64
C MET A 1 -5.10 25.31 25.05
N THR A 2 -4.38 24.57 25.87
CA THR A 2 -3.46 23.52 25.38
C THR A 2 -4.31 22.46 24.70
N SER A 3 -4.20 22.34 23.37
CA SER A 3 -4.85 21.25 22.64
C SER A 3 -4.25 19.94 23.15
N ASP A 4 -5.08 19.08 23.73
CA ASP A 4 -4.65 17.76 24.17
C ASP A 4 -4.20 16.95 22.94
N VAL A 5 -3.10 16.20 23.08
CA VAL A 5 -2.51 15.42 21.99
C VAL A 5 -2.65 13.95 22.33
N GLN A 6 -3.36 13.21 21.48
CA GLN A 6 -3.61 11.80 21.68
C GLN A 6 -2.76 10.95 20.73
N LEU A 7 -2.02 10.00 21.29
CA LEU A 7 -1.27 9.00 20.54
C LEU A 7 -2.19 7.85 20.13
N GLY A 8 -2.17 7.47 18.86
CA GLY A 8 -2.91 6.35 18.31
C GLY A 8 -2.04 5.42 17.46
N LEU A 9 -2.61 4.26 17.15
CA LEU A 9 -2.02 3.23 16.31
C LEU A 9 -2.94 2.95 15.13
N SER A 10 -2.37 2.73 13.96
CA SER A 10 -3.11 2.25 12.78
C SER A 10 -2.27 1.25 12.01
N VAL A 11 -2.89 0.23 11.42
CA VAL A 11 -2.18 -0.85 10.74
C VAL A 11 -2.86 -1.29 9.45
N ALA A 12 -2.09 -1.33 8.37
CA ALA A 12 -2.46 -1.99 7.13
C ALA A 12 -2.09 -3.48 7.22
N VAL A 13 -3.09 -4.34 7.49
CA VAL A 13 -2.92 -5.80 7.52
C VAL A 13 -3.18 -6.36 6.12
N VAL A 14 -2.14 -6.82 5.44
CA VAL A 14 -2.18 -7.22 4.02
C VAL A 14 -2.04 -8.74 3.87
N ALA A 15 -2.83 -9.31 2.96
CA ALA A 15 -2.75 -10.68 2.47
C ALA A 15 -2.87 -10.72 0.93
N VAL A 16 -2.63 -11.88 0.32
CA VAL A 16 -2.93 -12.12 -1.09
C VAL A 16 -3.77 -13.39 -1.24
N ALA A 17 -4.94 -13.26 -1.86
CA ALA A 17 -5.90 -14.34 -2.07
C ALA A 17 -6.07 -14.63 -3.56
N GLY A 18 -5.60 -15.78 -4.05
CA GLY A 18 -5.79 -16.16 -5.47
C GLY A 18 -5.28 -15.10 -6.46
N GLY A 19 -4.17 -14.42 -6.12
CA GLY A 19 -3.63 -13.32 -6.91
C GLY A 19 -4.30 -11.96 -6.68
N THR A 20 -5.26 -11.82 -5.78
CA THR A 20 -5.83 -10.52 -5.39
C THR A 20 -5.15 -10.02 -4.13
N PRO A 21 -4.44 -8.88 -4.15
CA PRO A 21 -3.97 -8.26 -2.91
C PRO A 21 -5.17 -7.73 -2.14
N ARG A 22 -5.22 -8.01 -0.83
CA ARG A 22 -6.32 -7.59 0.01
C ARG A 22 -5.83 -7.04 1.35
N VAL A 23 -6.61 -6.13 1.91
CA VAL A 23 -6.35 -5.48 3.19
C VAL A 23 -7.51 -5.73 4.14
N VAL A 24 -7.21 -5.91 5.42
CA VAL A 24 -8.25 -5.92 6.46
C VAL A 24 -8.74 -4.50 6.68
N THR A 25 -10.05 -4.32 6.59
CA THR A 25 -10.73 -3.08 6.97
C THR A 25 -11.69 -3.36 8.12
N VAL A 26 -11.91 -2.38 8.98
CA VAL A 26 -12.97 -2.40 9.99
C VAL A 26 -14.01 -1.34 9.67
N ARG A 27 -15.20 -1.49 10.25
CA ARG A 27 -16.22 -0.45 10.14
C ARG A 27 -15.78 0.81 10.88
N SER A 28 -15.74 1.94 10.19
CA SER A 28 -15.48 3.22 10.86
C SER A 28 -16.67 3.64 11.71
N GLU A 29 -16.37 4.07 12.94
CA GLU A 29 -17.31 4.80 13.79
C GLU A 29 -17.24 6.31 13.55
N PHE A 30 -16.28 6.79 12.75
CA PHE A 30 -16.20 8.21 12.43
C PHE A 30 -17.40 8.65 11.60
N ALA A 31 -18.10 9.65 12.10
CA ALA A 31 -19.13 10.36 11.37
C ALA A 31 -18.96 11.86 11.60
N VAL A 32 -19.08 12.64 10.52
CA VAL A 32 -19.23 14.10 10.63
C VAL A 32 -20.54 14.38 11.42
N PRO A 33 -20.50 15.24 12.45
CA PRO A 33 -21.69 15.66 13.21
C PRO A 33 -22.80 16.15 12.28
N ALA A 34 -24.06 15.91 12.66
CA ALA A 34 -25.21 16.13 11.77
C ALA A 34 -25.35 17.60 11.35
N GLU A 35 -25.08 18.52 12.27
CA GLU A 35 -25.07 19.98 12.07
C GLU A 35 -24.00 20.45 11.07
N HIS A 36 -22.97 19.63 10.84
CA HIS A 36 -21.88 19.92 9.92
C HIS A 36 -21.91 19.03 8.68
N ARG A 37 -22.93 18.18 8.48
CA ARG A 37 -23.03 17.28 7.33
C ARG A 37 -23.74 17.96 6.17
N ARG A 38 -23.27 17.71 4.94
CA ARG A 38 -23.98 18.12 3.72
C ARG A 38 -25.11 17.15 3.37
N GLY A 39 -26.22 17.64 2.84
CA GLY A 39 -27.35 16.79 2.42
C GLY A 39 -27.01 15.85 1.25
N ASP A 40 -26.02 16.22 0.43
CA ASP A 40 -25.47 15.43 -0.68
C ASP A 40 -24.14 14.74 -0.33
N GLU A 41 -23.71 14.80 0.93
CA GLU A 41 -22.50 14.11 1.38
C GLU A 41 -22.72 12.60 1.27
N PRO A 42 -21.78 11.84 0.68
CA PRO A 42 -21.89 10.39 0.59
C PRO A 42 -22.04 9.79 2.00
N LEU A 43 -22.66 8.62 2.06
CA LEU A 43 -22.77 7.86 3.30
C LEU A 43 -21.39 7.77 3.98
N PRO A 44 -21.34 7.85 5.33
CA PRO A 44 -20.10 7.90 6.08
C PRO A 44 -19.17 6.75 5.68
N HIS A 45 -17.88 7.06 5.60
CA HIS A 45 -16.83 6.11 5.20
C HIS A 45 -16.99 4.81 5.98
N ARG A 46 -17.35 3.74 5.28
CA ARG A 46 -17.56 2.46 5.94
C ARG A 46 -16.24 1.81 6.33
N ASP A 47 -15.22 1.95 5.50
CA ASP A 47 -13.96 1.25 5.71
C ASP A 47 -12.95 2.16 6.44
N ALA A 48 -12.33 1.62 7.48
CA ALA A 48 -11.18 2.19 8.18
C ALA A 48 -10.09 1.12 8.31
N LEU A 49 -8.83 1.54 8.43
CA LEU A 49 -7.78 0.61 8.84
C LEU A 49 -7.98 0.23 10.32
N PRO A 50 -7.69 -1.03 10.71
CA PRO A 50 -7.59 -1.39 12.11
C PRO A 50 -6.69 -0.41 12.87
N GLY A 51 -7.16 0.05 14.02
CA GLY A 51 -6.46 1.06 14.80
C GLY A 51 -7.17 1.34 16.12
N ALA A 52 -6.42 1.91 17.07
CA ALA A 52 -6.92 2.27 18.38
C ALA A 52 -6.03 3.37 19.01
N PRO A 53 -6.53 4.10 20.02
CA PRO A 53 -5.66 4.86 20.93
C PRO A 53 -4.58 3.95 21.53
N PHE A 54 -3.39 4.49 21.78
CA PHE A 54 -2.36 3.74 22.50
C PHE A 54 -2.65 3.76 24.01
N GLU A 55 -2.62 2.59 24.64
CA GLU A 55 -2.83 2.40 26.09
C GLU A 55 -1.49 2.12 26.80
N PRO A 56 -0.76 3.15 27.27
CA PRO A 56 0.60 2.98 27.82
C PRO A 56 0.66 2.16 29.11
N GLU A 57 -0.44 2.07 29.87
CA GLU A 57 -0.58 1.28 31.09
C GLU A 57 -0.74 -0.21 30.79
N ARG A 58 -1.26 -0.54 29.60
CA ARG A 58 -1.51 -1.91 29.16
C ARG A 58 -0.37 -2.47 28.33
N PHE A 59 0.24 -1.65 27.48
CA PHE A 59 1.23 -2.09 26.51
C PHE A 59 2.59 -1.43 26.75
N ARG A 60 3.61 -2.28 26.93
CA ARG A 60 5.00 -1.82 27.12
C ARG A 60 5.55 -1.10 25.90
N THR A 61 5.15 -1.52 24.70
CA THR A 61 5.62 -0.94 23.43
C THR A 61 4.48 -0.66 22.46
N LEU A 62 4.69 0.27 21.55
CA LEU A 62 3.76 0.54 20.44
C LEU A 62 3.52 -0.71 19.57
N GLN A 63 4.56 -1.53 19.41
CA GLN A 63 4.47 -2.77 18.64
C GLN A 63 3.59 -3.82 19.34
N ASP A 64 3.61 -3.90 20.67
CA ASP A 64 2.71 -4.77 21.42
C ASP A 64 1.26 -4.31 21.27
N GLY A 65 1.03 -3.00 21.38
CA GLY A 65 -0.28 -2.39 21.19
C GLY A 65 -0.85 -2.65 19.79
N VAL A 66 -0.06 -2.42 18.74
CA VAL A 66 -0.56 -2.58 17.36
C VAL A 66 -0.82 -4.05 17.04
N ARG A 67 -0.01 -4.97 17.57
CA ARG A 67 -0.24 -6.40 17.44
C ARG A 67 -1.55 -6.79 18.11
N ALA A 68 -1.76 -6.38 19.36
CA ALA A 68 -2.99 -6.68 20.09
C ALA A 68 -4.24 -6.15 19.34
N VAL A 69 -4.17 -4.93 18.81
CA VAL A 69 -5.25 -4.34 18.01
C VAL A 69 -5.50 -5.13 16.73
N ALA A 70 -4.46 -5.39 15.93
CA ALA A 70 -4.64 -6.06 14.64
C ALA A 70 -5.09 -7.51 14.79
N GLU A 71 -4.46 -8.28 15.71
CA GLU A 71 -4.80 -9.68 15.96
C GLU A 71 -6.19 -9.79 16.60
N GLY A 72 -6.55 -8.88 17.52
CA GLY A 72 -7.86 -8.84 18.14
C GLY A 72 -9.00 -8.50 17.17
N LEU A 73 -8.78 -7.55 16.25
CA LEU A 73 -9.80 -7.15 15.27
C LEU A 73 -9.94 -8.15 14.11
N SER A 74 -8.83 -8.72 13.63
CA SER A 74 -8.84 -9.63 12.48
C SER A 74 -9.00 -11.10 12.84
N GLY A 75 -8.57 -11.50 14.04
CA GLY A 75 -8.41 -12.91 14.43
C GLY A 75 -7.21 -13.61 13.75
N LEU A 76 -6.33 -12.86 13.09
CA LEU A 76 -5.18 -13.41 12.36
C LEU A 76 -3.89 -13.18 13.12
N SER A 77 -2.99 -14.17 13.11
CA SER A 77 -1.64 -14.00 13.67
C SER A 77 -0.72 -13.27 12.70
N LEU A 78 -0.09 -12.18 13.14
CA LEU A 78 0.77 -11.37 12.27
C LEU A 78 2.14 -12.02 12.11
N ARG A 79 2.50 -12.30 10.86
CA ARG A 79 3.77 -12.93 10.45
C ARG A 79 4.91 -11.93 10.35
N TYR A 80 4.56 -10.70 9.98
CA TYR A 80 5.46 -9.56 9.87
C TYR A 80 4.75 -8.32 10.40
N VAL A 81 5.50 -7.47 11.10
CA VAL A 81 5.05 -6.14 11.52
C VAL A 81 6.21 -5.18 11.37
N GLU A 82 5.95 -4.01 10.82
CA GLU A 82 6.91 -2.93 10.72
C GLU A 82 6.21 -1.59 10.87
N GLN A 83 6.86 -0.70 11.61
CA GLN A 83 6.45 0.70 11.68
C GLN A 83 6.72 1.40 10.34
N LEU A 84 5.72 2.11 9.85
CA LEU A 84 5.81 2.96 8.67
C LEU A 84 6.28 4.35 9.11
N TYR A 85 5.35 5.30 9.15
CA TYR A 85 5.54 6.68 9.53
C TYR A 85 4.67 7.05 10.72
N THR A 86 4.96 8.20 11.30
CA THR A 86 4.08 8.86 12.27
C THR A 86 3.31 9.96 11.56
N PHE A 87 1.99 9.89 11.58
CA PHE A 87 1.07 10.81 10.96
C PHE A 87 0.55 11.78 12.01
N GLY A 88 0.95 13.05 11.92
CA GLY A 88 0.65 14.07 12.92
C GLY A 88 0.15 15.38 12.34
N ASP A 89 -0.24 15.40 11.06
CA ASP A 89 -0.76 16.60 10.40
C ASP A 89 -1.98 17.15 11.14
N ARG A 90 -2.09 18.48 11.17
CA ARG A 90 -3.26 19.14 11.79
C ARG A 90 -4.52 18.73 11.03
N PHE A 91 -5.59 18.43 11.74
CA PHE A 91 -6.89 18.05 11.18
C PHE A 91 -6.91 16.72 10.40
N ARG A 92 -5.85 15.89 10.49
CA ARG A 92 -5.85 14.54 9.89
C ARG A 92 -6.98 13.66 10.42
N ASP A 93 -7.34 13.89 11.68
CA ASP A 93 -8.57 13.40 12.27
C ASP A 93 -9.55 14.59 12.34
N PRO A 94 -10.63 14.58 11.55
CA PRO A 94 -11.60 15.65 11.57
C PRO A 94 -12.26 15.89 12.92
N HIS A 95 -12.15 14.99 13.91
CA HIS A 95 -12.61 15.30 15.27
C HIS A 95 -11.90 16.51 15.88
N GLU A 96 -10.66 16.81 15.48
CA GLU A 96 -9.94 18.02 15.92
C GLU A 96 -10.70 19.30 15.55
N LEU A 97 -11.42 19.28 14.43
CA LEU A 97 -12.26 20.39 13.96
C LEU A 97 -13.49 20.58 14.87
N PHE A 98 -13.91 19.55 15.61
CA PHE A 98 -15.05 19.60 16.54
C PHE A 98 -14.63 19.68 18.01
N GLY A 99 -13.42 20.17 18.29
CA GLY A 99 -12.89 20.32 19.66
C GLY A 99 -12.31 19.04 20.26
N GLY A 100 -12.18 17.96 19.46
CA GLY A 100 -11.45 16.75 19.84
C GLY A 100 -9.94 16.98 19.96
N PRO A 101 -9.20 16.04 20.58
CA PRO A 101 -7.75 16.15 20.71
C PRO A 101 -7.06 16.05 19.35
N ARG A 102 -5.87 16.64 19.23
CA ARG A 102 -5.02 16.43 18.05
C ARG A 102 -4.52 15.00 18.07
N SER A 103 -4.82 14.25 17.00
CA SER A 103 -4.41 12.84 16.89
C SER A 103 -3.05 12.71 16.21
N VAL A 104 -2.08 12.10 16.91
CA VAL A 104 -0.80 11.65 16.34
C VAL A 104 -0.87 10.13 16.23
N VAL A 105 -0.81 9.58 15.02
CA VAL A 105 -0.94 8.14 14.79
C VAL A 105 0.35 7.54 14.29
N VAL A 106 0.81 6.47 14.93
CA VAL A 106 1.91 5.65 14.42
C VAL A 106 1.33 4.58 13.50
N GLY A 107 1.67 4.65 12.22
CA GLY A 107 1.21 3.71 11.20
C GLY A 107 2.12 2.48 11.12
N TYR A 108 1.50 1.33 10.84
CA TYR A 108 2.19 0.04 10.69
C TYR A 108 1.76 -0.68 9.42
N LEU A 109 2.68 -1.47 8.87
CA LEU A 109 2.40 -2.52 7.90
C LEU A 109 2.48 -3.87 8.62
N ALA A 110 1.48 -4.70 8.41
CA ALA A 110 1.50 -6.09 8.87
C ALA A 110 1.15 -7.04 7.74
N LEU A 111 1.81 -8.21 7.70
CA LEU A 111 1.51 -9.25 6.73
C LEU A 111 0.95 -10.49 7.42
N VAL A 112 -0.03 -11.10 6.78
CA VAL A 112 -0.69 -12.34 7.21
C VAL A 112 -0.89 -13.27 6.02
N ARG A 113 -1.09 -14.55 6.30
CA ARG A 113 -1.55 -15.49 5.28
C ARG A 113 -3.02 -15.30 5.01
N ASP A 114 -3.43 -15.71 3.82
CA ASP A 114 -4.84 -15.76 3.47
C ASP A 114 -5.62 -16.71 4.39
N ALA A 115 -6.54 -16.16 5.17
CA ALA A 115 -7.41 -16.93 6.04
C ALA A 115 -8.75 -16.19 6.29
N PRO A 116 -9.81 -16.92 6.70
CA PRO A 116 -11.04 -16.32 7.18
C PRO A 116 -10.79 -15.40 8.38
N LEU A 117 -11.53 -14.29 8.44
CA LEU A 117 -11.52 -13.40 9.60
C LEU A 117 -12.43 -13.97 10.69
N ALA A 118 -12.02 -13.82 11.95
CA ALA A 118 -12.80 -14.31 13.09
C ALA A 118 -13.59 -13.19 13.82
N GLY A 119 -13.41 -11.93 13.42
CA GLY A 119 -14.06 -10.77 14.03
C GLY A 119 -15.35 -10.33 13.31
N ALA A 120 -16.40 -9.99 14.06
CA ALA A 120 -17.69 -9.58 13.51
C ALA A 120 -17.69 -8.23 12.77
N ALA A 121 -16.64 -7.42 12.92
CA ALA A 121 -16.55 -6.06 12.37
C ALA A 121 -15.40 -5.87 11.35
N ALA A 122 -14.65 -6.93 11.06
CA ALA A 122 -13.53 -6.89 10.12
C ALA A 122 -13.92 -7.55 8.79
N GLU A 123 -13.52 -6.91 7.69
CA GLU A 123 -13.81 -7.37 6.34
C GLU A 123 -12.53 -7.35 5.49
N TRP A 124 -12.42 -8.32 4.59
CA TRP A 124 -11.43 -8.28 3.54
C TRP A 124 -11.90 -7.33 2.43
N ARG A 125 -11.01 -6.43 2.00
CA ARG A 125 -11.20 -5.56 0.82
C ARG A 125 -10.07 -5.78 -0.16
N ALA A 126 -10.39 -5.81 -1.46
CA ALA A 126 -9.35 -5.79 -2.47
C ALA A 126 -8.58 -4.48 -2.35
N LEU A 127 -7.25 -4.55 -2.30
CA LEU A 127 -6.41 -3.39 -2.09
C LEU A 127 -6.59 -2.37 -3.22
N TYR A 128 -6.71 -2.85 -4.45
CA TYR A 128 -6.93 -2.01 -5.63
C TYR A 128 -8.34 -1.42 -5.74
N ASP A 129 -9.31 -1.81 -4.90
CA ASP A 129 -10.56 -1.06 -4.81
C ASP A 129 -10.28 0.37 -4.29
N HIS A 130 -9.30 0.54 -3.40
CA HIS A 130 -8.92 1.84 -2.84
C HIS A 130 -8.03 2.66 -3.78
N PHE A 131 -7.24 1.99 -4.64
CA PHE A 131 -6.32 2.59 -5.61
C PHE A 131 -6.45 1.93 -6.99
N PRO A 132 -7.58 2.14 -7.70
CA PRO A 132 -7.83 1.45 -8.97
C PRO A 132 -6.87 1.82 -10.10
N TRP A 133 -6.01 2.84 -9.92
CA TRP A 133 -4.95 3.23 -10.86
C TRP A 133 -3.62 2.47 -10.65
N GLU A 134 -3.53 1.61 -9.63
CA GLU A 134 -2.28 0.92 -9.26
C GLU A 134 -2.15 -0.50 -9.85
N ASP A 135 -3.20 -1.04 -10.48
CA ASP A 135 -3.21 -2.39 -11.05
C ASP A 135 -3.00 -2.37 -12.57
N TRP A 136 -1.78 -2.67 -12.99
CA TRP A 136 -1.31 -2.71 -14.38
C TRP A 136 -1.10 -4.12 -14.91
N ARG A 137 -1.54 -5.15 -14.17
CA ARG A 137 -1.28 -6.56 -14.51
C ARG A 137 -1.96 -7.01 -15.80
N ASP A 138 -3.10 -6.42 -16.14
CA ASP A 138 -3.83 -6.80 -17.34
C ASP A 138 -3.67 -5.74 -18.44
N GLN A 139 -3.90 -4.48 -18.09
CA GLN A 139 -3.71 -3.35 -18.99
C GLN A 139 -3.55 -2.06 -18.18
N ARG A 140 -3.11 -0.99 -18.85
CA ARG A 140 -3.11 0.36 -18.29
C ARG A 140 -4.52 0.72 -17.78
N PRO A 141 -4.67 1.17 -16.52
CA PRO A 141 -5.97 1.56 -15.98
C PRO A 141 -6.62 2.68 -16.80
N ALA A 142 -7.79 2.41 -17.40
CA ALA A 142 -8.49 3.37 -18.26
C ALA A 142 -8.83 4.70 -17.55
N LEU A 143 -8.93 4.68 -16.23
CA LEU A 143 -9.20 5.86 -15.41
C LEU A 143 -8.04 6.87 -15.41
N LEU A 144 -6.82 6.44 -15.75
CA LEU A 144 -5.67 7.33 -15.91
C LEU A 144 -5.94 8.30 -17.05
N ASP A 145 -6.27 7.79 -18.23
CA ASP A 145 -6.41 8.61 -19.43
C ASP A 145 -7.77 9.33 -19.47
N SER A 146 -8.83 8.70 -18.95
CA SER A 146 -10.18 9.27 -18.99
C SER A 146 -10.47 10.29 -17.88
N VAL A 147 -9.80 10.22 -16.73
CA VAL A 147 -10.11 11.07 -15.57
C VAL A 147 -8.88 11.72 -14.95
N ILE A 148 -7.89 10.93 -14.51
CA ILE A 148 -6.79 11.45 -13.69
C ILE A 148 -5.92 12.42 -14.50
N ILE A 149 -5.39 12.01 -15.65
CA ILE A 149 -4.42 12.80 -16.40
C ILE A 149 -5.03 14.12 -16.91
N PRO A 150 -6.24 14.15 -17.50
CA PRO A 150 -6.89 15.41 -17.85
C PRO A 150 -7.07 16.34 -16.64
N ALA A 151 -7.46 15.80 -15.49
CA ALA A 151 -7.66 16.60 -14.29
C ALA A 151 -6.33 17.12 -13.70
N LEU A 152 -5.26 16.32 -13.72
CA LEU A 152 -3.93 16.76 -13.30
C LEU A 152 -3.40 17.88 -14.20
N ARG A 153 -3.62 17.79 -15.52
CA ARG A 153 -3.27 18.90 -16.45
C ARG A 153 -4.00 20.18 -16.10
N GLY A 154 -5.29 20.10 -15.78
CA GLY A 154 -6.07 21.25 -15.29
C GLY A 154 -5.53 21.81 -13.96
N TRP A 155 -5.19 20.94 -13.01
CA TRP A 155 -4.60 21.32 -11.72
C TRP A 155 -3.22 21.97 -11.88
N ILE A 156 -2.38 21.50 -12.79
CA ILE A 156 -1.09 22.12 -13.12
C ILE A 156 -1.32 23.51 -13.73
N ALA A 157 -2.21 23.62 -14.72
CA ALA A 157 -2.52 24.90 -15.38
C ALA A 157 -3.06 25.95 -14.39
N ALA A 158 -3.85 25.53 -13.40
CA ALA A 158 -4.42 26.38 -12.36
C ALA A 158 -3.43 26.80 -11.26
N ALA A 159 -2.12 26.55 -11.41
CA ALA A 159 -1.11 27.05 -10.48
C ALA A 159 -1.05 28.59 -10.51
N GLY A 160 -0.88 29.20 -9.33
CA GLY A 160 -0.89 30.66 -9.16
C GLY A 160 0.32 31.38 -9.76
N ASP A 161 1.42 30.67 -9.97
CA ASP A 161 2.67 31.17 -10.55
C ASP A 161 3.41 30.08 -11.34
N ASP A 162 4.44 30.48 -12.08
CA ASP A 162 5.22 29.60 -12.97
C ASP A 162 6.03 28.55 -12.21
N GLU A 163 6.55 28.89 -11.03
CA GLU A 163 7.34 27.98 -10.19
C GLU A 163 6.45 26.85 -9.64
N ALA A 164 5.27 27.20 -9.12
CA ALA A 164 4.25 26.25 -8.69
C ALA A 164 3.77 25.39 -9.86
N ARG A 165 3.63 25.96 -11.06
CA ARG A 165 3.26 25.19 -12.26
C ARG A 165 4.34 24.16 -12.60
N ALA A 166 5.60 24.58 -12.62
CA ALA A 166 6.74 23.69 -12.88
C ALA A 166 6.82 22.56 -11.85
N ARG A 167 6.73 22.89 -10.55
CA ARG A 167 6.75 21.92 -9.45
C ARG A 167 5.59 20.92 -9.51
N ARG A 168 4.37 21.38 -9.84
CA ARG A 168 3.21 20.50 -10.04
C ARG A 168 3.41 19.58 -11.25
N GLY A 169 3.96 20.14 -12.34
CA GLY A 169 4.27 19.41 -13.57
C GLY A 169 5.27 18.28 -13.33
N GLU A 170 6.41 18.59 -12.74
CA GLU A 170 7.47 17.60 -12.44
C GLU A 170 6.96 16.46 -11.56
N ARG A 171 6.26 16.78 -10.46
CA ARG A 171 5.68 15.77 -9.56
C ARG A 171 4.68 14.87 -10.28
N ALA A 172 3.77 15.45 -11.07
CA ALA A 172 2.81 14.67 -11.83
C ALA A 172 3.48 13.79 -12.90
N GLN A 173 4.53 14.31 -13.55
CA GLN A 173 5.30 13.58 -14.53
C GLN A 173 5.96 12.34 -13.93
N LEU A 174 6.69 12.51 -12.82
CA LEU A 174 7.39 11.42 -12.13
C LEU A 174 6.42 10.40 -11.53
N ALA A 175 5.31 10.85 -10.94
CA ALA A 175 4.38 9.96 -10.25
C ALA A 175 3.47 9.18 -11.22
N PHE A 176 3.06 9.77 -12.34
CA PHE A 176 2.09 9.18 -13.27
C PHE A 176 2.67 8.74 -14.63
N GLY A 177 3.98 8.88 -14.83
CA GLY A 177 4.63 8.55 -16.10
C GLY A 177 4.10 9.43 -17.25
N LEU A 178 3.96 10.75 -17.00
CA LEU A 178 3.50 11.67 -18.04
C LEU A 178 4.64 12.00 -19.01
N ASP A 179 4.28 12.42 -20.22
CA ASP A 179 5.21 12.97 -21.21
C ASP A 179 6.42 12.04 -21.51
N GLY A 180 6.17 10.74 -21.55
CA GLY A 180 7.16 9.71 -21.88
C GLY A 180 8.00 9.22 -20.71
N ALA A 181 7.74 9.68 -19.47
CA ALA A 181 8.34 9.09 -18.28
C ALA A 181 7.80 7.69 -18.00
N ASP A 182 8.66 6.82 -17.46
CA ASP A 182 8.28 5.47 -17.06
C ASP A 182 7.37 5.48 -15.84
N TRP A 183 6.48 4.48 -15.75
CA TRP A 183 5.65 4.28 -14.58
C TRP A 183 6.44 3.59 -13.47
N ASP A 184 6.60 4.27 -12.33
CA ASP A 184 7.27 3.71 -11.16
C ASP A 184 6.24 3.11 -10.19
N MET A 185 6.25 1.79 -10.01
CA MET A 185 5.35 1.09 -9.09
C MET A 185 5.52 1.54 -7.64
N GLU A 186 6.68 2.06 -7.25
CA GLU A 186 6.95 2.42 -5.85
C GLU A 186 6.31 3.76 -5.43
N ARG A 187 5.92 4.64 -6.36
CA ARG A 187 5.40 5.99 -6.06
C ARG A 187 3.92 6.04 -5.63
N VAL A 188 3.48 5.06 -4.84
CA VAL A 188 2.07 4.93 -4.47
C VAL A 188 1.60 6.07 -3.57
N LEU A 189 2.40 6.43 -2.55
CA LEU A 189 2.04 7.50 -1.64
C LEU A 189 2.04 8.84 -2.38
N GLU A 190 3.08 9.10 -3.18
CA GLU A 190 3.17 10.34 -3.95
C GLU A 190 2.01 10.51 -4.92
N ARG A 191 1.61 9.45 -5.64
CA ARG A 191 0.41 9.47 -6.49
C ARG A 191 -0.83 9.81 -5.68
N TYR A 192 -1.04 9.16 -4.53
CA TYR A 192 -2.18 9.46 -3.67
C TYR A 192 -2.17 10.92 -3.19
N GLU A 193 -1.03 11.44 -2.76
CA GLU A 193 -0.89 12.82 -2.29
C GLU A 193 -1.15 13.84 -3.41
N ILE A 194 -0.68 13.59 -4.63
CA ILE A 194 -0.99 14.44 -5.80
C ILE A 194 -2.50 14.43 -6.09
N LEU A 195 -3.16 13.27 -6.05
CA LEU A 195 -4.62 13.20 -6.25
C LEU A 195 -5.38 13.92 -5.13
N TYR A 196 -4.88 13.86 -3.88
CA TYR A 196 -5.40 14.61 -2.75
C TYR A 196 -5.23 16.11 -2.95
N GLU A 197 -4.05 16.59 -3.33
CA GLU A 197 -3.79 18.00 -3.62
C GLU A 197 -4.59 18.52 -4.82
N ALA A 198 -4.81 17.69 -5.84
CA ALA A 198 -5.63 18.01 -6.99
C ALA A 198 -7.14 17.98 -6.71
N GLY A 199 -7.56 17.53 -5.52
CA GLY A 199 -8.99 17.43 -5.15
C GLY A 199 -9.72 16.28 -5.85
N LEU A 200 -9.00 15.25 -6.29
CA LEU A 200 -9.54 14.14 -7.08
C LEU A 200 -9.98 12.94 -6.23
N VAL A 201 -9.67 12.96 -4.94
CA VAL A 201 -10.14 11.98 -3.96
C VAL A 201 -11.13 12.61 -2.99
N VAL A 202 -12.13 11.84 -2.57
CA VAL A 202 -13.22 12.30 -1.68
C VAL A 202 -12.69 12.90 -0.36
N GLU A 203 -11.62 12.33 0.19
CA GLU A 203 -11.00 12.78 1.44
C GLU A 203 -10.52 14.23 1.32
N SER A 204 -9.97 14.64 0.16
CA SER A 204 -9.55 16.03 -0.07
C SER A 204 -10.75 16.98 -0.07
N PHE A 205 -11.85 16.58 -0.71
CA PHE A 205 -13.07 17.38 -0.74
C PHE A 205 -13.66 17.52 0.67
N ARG A 206 -13.78 16.41 1.41
CA ARG A 206 -14.26 16.39 2.80
C ARG A 206 -13.44 17.32 3.69
N ASP A 207 -12.12 17.19 3.65
CA ASP A 207 -11.24 17.92 4.57
C ASP A 207 -11.24 19.43 4.27
N ARG A 208 -11.25 19.82 2.99
CA ARG A 208 -11.35 21.24 2.57
C ARG A 208 -12.70 21.86 2.90
N ASP A 209 -13.77 21.12 2.63
CA ASP A 209 -15.15 21.55 2.89
C ASP A 209 -15.37 21.77 4.40
N LEU A 210 -14.88 20.85 5.23
CA LEU A 210 -14.99 20.99 6.67
C LEU A 210 -14.15 22.15 7.22
N ALA A 211 -12.92 22.32 6.72
CA ALA A 211 -12.08 23.45 7.08
C ALA A 211 -12.71 24.79 6.69
N ALA A 212 -13.32 24.88 5.50
CA ALA A 212 -14.01 26.08 5.05
C ALA A 212 -15.22 26.43 5.95
N ARG A 213 -16.06 25.44 6.30
CA ARG A 213 -17.21 25.63 7.21
C ARG A 213 -16.80 26.18 8.57
N MET A 214 -15.71 25.68 9.13
CA MET A 214 -15.19 26.18 10.40
C MET A 214 -14.61 27.58 10.32
N ALA A 215 -14.04 27.95 9.18
CA ALA A 215 -13.52 29.29 8.93
C ALA A 215 -14.63 30.29 8.59
N GLU A 216 -15.91 29.89 8.67
CA GLU A 216 -17.07 30.64 8.15
C GLU A 216 -16.91 31.06 6.67
N ALA A 217 -16.03 30.36 5.94
CA ALA A 217 -15.79 30.58 4.53
C ALA A 217 -16.87 29.84 3.71
N PRO A 218 -17.29 30.39 2.56
CA PRO A 218 -18.18 29.66 1.67
C PRO A 218 -17.56 28.30 1.33
N PRO A 219 -18.31 27.19 1.42
CA PRO A 219 -17.78 25.87 1.07
C PRO A 219 -17.26 25.91 -0.37
N PRO A 220 -16.22 25.12 -0.70
CA PRO A 220 -15.70 25.10 -2.06
C PRO A 220 -16.86 24.81 -3.03
N GLY A 221 -17.07 25.73 -3.97
CA GLY A 221 -18.10 25.58 -5.00
C GLY A 221 -17.79 24.34 -5.84
N GLY A 222 -18.72 23.38 -5.89
CA GLY A 222 -18.53 22.17 -6.69
C GLY A 222 -19.44 21.00 -6.28
N ILE A 223 -19.71 20.15 -7.26
CA ILE A 223 -20.28 18.81 -7.03
C ILE A 223 -19.14 17.94 -6.51
N MET A 224 -19.37 17.17 -5.44
CA MET A 224 -18.37 16.23 -4.94
C MET A 224 -17.99 15.25 -6.06
N PRO A 225 -16.70 15.10 -6.40
CA PRO A 225 -16.30 14.22 -7.49
C PRO A 225 -16.72 12.78 -7.21
N ARG A 226 -17.07 12.04 -8.26
CA ARG A 226 -17.28 10.60 -8.14
C ARG A 226 -16.00 10.00 -7.55
N ALA A 227 -16.13 9.23 -6.47
CA ALA A 227 -14.98 8.75 -5.71
C ALA A 227 -14.01 7.98 -6.62
N LEU A 228 -12.80 8.53 -6.81
CA LEU A 228 -11.70 7.78 -7.41
C LEU A 228 -11.25 6.72 -6.40
N GLY A 229 -11.68 5.49 -6.63
CA GLY A 229 -11.52 4.38 -5.70
C GLY A 229 -12.44 4.47 -4.49
N ARG A 230 -12.42 3.40 -3.70
CA ARG A 230 -13.17 3.24 -2.45
C ARG A 230 -12.53 4.11 -1.36
N PRO A 231 -13.25 5.09 -0.80
CA PRO A 231 -12.69 5.98 0.21
C PRO A 231 -12.53 5.26 1.56
N MET A 232 -11.68 5.82 2.42
CA MET A 232 -11.51 5.36 3.81
C MET A 232 -11.77 6.51 4.79
N ALA A 233 -12.10 6.16 6.03
CA ALA A 233 -12.23 7.15 7.09
C ALA A 233 -10.88 7.84 7.39
N ARG A 234 -10.95 9.12 7.79
CA ARG A 234 -9.79 9.97 8.12
C ARG A 234 -8.77 9.98 6.97
N ASP A 235 -7.50 9.73 7.25
CA ASP A 235 -6.39 9.59 6.30
C ASP A 235 -6.02 8.12 6.03
N GLY A 236 -6.94 7.17 6.26
CA GLY A 236 -6.65 5.73 6.15
C GLY A 236 -6.09 5.30 4.80
N ARG A 237 -6.53 5.93 3.69
CA ARG A 237 -5.95 5.68 2.37
C ARG A 237 -4.51 6.17 2.24
N ARG A 238 -4.14 7.26 2.92
CA ARG A 238 -2.75 7.73 2.95
C ARG A 238 -1.86 6.71 3.64
N VAL A 239 -2.28 6.21 4.82
CA VAL A 239 -1.55 5.16 5.55
C VAL A 239 -1.43 3.89 4.71
N LEU A 240 -2.50 3.47 4.03
CA LEU A 240 -2.49 2.30 3.16
C LEU A 240 -1.59 2.49 1.93
N ALA A 241 -1.55 3.70 1.34
CA ALA A 241 -0.66 4.03 0.23
C ALA A 241 0.81 3.96 0.68
N SER A 242 1.15 4.50 1.86
CA SER A 242 2.47 4.34 2.47
C SER A 242 2.83 2.87 2.71
N ALA A 243 1.86 2.06 3.14
CA ALA A 243 2.06 0.63 3.37
C ALA A 243 2.36 -0.13 2.06
N LEU A 244 1.62 0.16 0.98
CA LEU A 244 1.83 -0.47 -0.32
C LEU A 244 3.15 -0.04 -0.95
N GLU A 245 3.49 1.25 -0.91
CA GLU A 245 4.80 1.78 -1.33
C GLU A 245 5.94 1.08 -0.59
N ARG A 246 5.86 1.00 0.75
CA ARG A 246 6.85 0.31 1.57
C ARG A 246 6.97 -1.17 1.22
N LEU A 247 5.84 -1.84 0.98
CA LEU A 247 5.80 -3.24 0.59
C LEU A 247 6.47 -3.44 -0.77
N ARG A 248 6.15 -2.63 -1.77
CA ARG A 248 6.73 -2.67 -3.12
C ARG A 248 8.25 -2.44 -3.11
N GLY A 249 8.72 -1.42 -2.39
CA GLY A 249 10.16 -1.17 -2.25
C GLY A 249 10.93 -2.31 -1.59
N LYS A 250 10.28 -3.11 -0.73
CA LYS A 250 10.91 -4.30 -0.13
C LYS A 250 10.94 -5.51 -1.04
N LEU A 251 10.01 -5.64 -1.99
CA LEU A 251 10.01 -6.79 -2.91
C LEU A 251 11.36 -6.94 -3.63
N LYS A 252 12.07 -5.84 -3.89
CA LYS A 252 13.39 -5.82 -4.52
C LYS A 252 14.54 -6.37 -3.65
N TYR A 253 14.56 -6.02 -2.36
CA TYR A 253 15.76 -6.19 -1.52
C TYR A 253 15.61 -7.14 -0.32
N ARG A 254 14.38 -7.36 0.17
CA ARG A 254 14.10 -8.23 1.30
C ARG A 254 12.80 -8.97 0.99
N PRO A 255 12.83 -10.27 0.60
CA PRO A 255 11.68 -10.96 0.03
C PRO A 255 10.63 -11.29 1.11
N ILE A 256 10.03 -10.24 1.65
CA ILE A 256 8.96 -10.21 2.64
C ILE A 256 7.70 -10.94 2.14
N VAL A 257 7.61 -11.12 0.82
CA VAL A 257 6.59 -11.90 0.12
C VAL A 257 6.41 -13.31 0.69
N PHE A 258 7.46 -13.92 1.24
CA PHE A 258 7.35 -15.26 1.85
C PHE A 258 6.52 -15.29 3.13
N GLU A 259 6.28 -14.15 3.78
CA GLU A 259 5.40 -14.07 4.95
C GLU A 259 3.91 -14.16 4.58
N LEU A 260 3.58 -13.95 3.31
CA LEU A 260 2.22 -14.09 2.76
C LEU A 260 1.93 -15.53 2.29
N LEU A 261 2.97 -16.34 2.10
CA LEU A 261 2.87 -17.69 1.54
C LEU A 261 2.79 -18.77 2.63
N PRO A 262 2.16 -19.93 2.33
CA PRO A 262 2.23 -21.12 3.17
C PRO A 262 3.69 -21.61 3.34
N PRO A 263 3.98 -22.54 4.28
CA PRO A 263 5.35 -23.04 4.49
C PRO A 263 5.96 -23.71 3.27
N THR A 264 5.11 -24.29 2.41
CA THR A 264 5.46 -24.87 1.12
C THR A 264 4.54 -24.30 0.05
N PHE A 265 5.09 -23.89 -1.08
CA PHE A 265 4.37 -23.21 -2.16
C PHE A 265 4.96 -23.55 -3.52
N THR A 266 4.20 -23.37 -4.59
CA THR A 266 4.71 -23.47 -5.95
C THR A 266 5.35 -22.15 -6.40
N LEU A 267 6.28 -22.19 -7.36
CA LEU A 267 6.83 -20.97 -7.97
C LEU A 267 5.75 -20.12 -8.65
N HIS A 268 4.65 -20.75 -9.09
CA HIS A 268 3.53 -20.03 -9.68
C HIS A 268 2.77 -19.22 -8.62
N GLN A 269 2.48 -19.81 -7.45
CA GLN A 269 1.87 -19.09 -6.34
C GLN A 269 2.75 -17.91 -5.90
N LEU A 270 4.06 -18.13 -5.75
CA LEU A 270 4.99 -17.05 -5.43
C LEU A 270 4.98 -15.94 -6.50
N GLN A 271 4.99 -16.31 -7.79
CA GLN A 271 4.86 -15.35 -8.88
C GLN A 271 3.56 -14.53 -8.76
N GLN A 272 2.42 -15.20 -8.53
CA GLN A 272 1.12 -14.54 -8.40
C GLN A 272 1.11 -13.54 -7.23
N VAL A 273 1.74 -13.86 -6.10
CA VAL A 273 1.84 -12.93 -4.96
C VAL A 273 2.71 -11.72 -5.31
N VAL A 274 3.86 -11.93 -5.97
CA VAL A 274 4.71 -10.82 -6.41
C VAL A 274 3.97 -9.91 -7.38
N GLU A 275 3.34 -10.47 -8.42
CA GLU A 275 2.57 -9.70 -9.40
C GLU A 275 1.41 -8.96 -8.72
N ALA A 276 0.68 -9.63 -7.83
CA ALA A 276 -0.44 -9.04 -7.09
C ALA A 276 -0.04 -7.83 -6.25
N LEU A 277 1.16 -7.82 -5.67
CA LEU A 277 1.63 -6.71 -4.85
C LEU A 277 2.32 -5.62 -5.69
N SER A 278 3.11 -6.03 -6.68
CA SER A 278 3.77 -5.07 -7.57
C SER A 278 2.74 -4.33 -8.39
N GLY A 279 1.63 -4.96 -8.77
CA GLY A 279 0.65 -4.40 -9.71
C GLY A 279 1.07 -4.59 -11.17
N GLU A 280 2.09 -5.39 -11.45
CA GLU A 280 2.63 -5.62 -12.79
C GLU A 280 2.87 -7.12 -13.02
N ARG A 281 2.79 -7.57 -14.28
CA ARG A 281 3.17 -8.94 -14.64
C ARG A 281 4.68 -9.08 -14.64
N VAL A 282 5.15 -10.25 -14.21
CA VAL A 282 6.57 -10.59 -14.29
C VAL A 282 6.79 -11.68 -15.33
N HIS A 283 7.91 -11.59 -16.04
CA HIS A 283 8.24 -12.60 -17.03
C HIS A 283 8.54 -13.95 -16.36
N LYS A 284 7.71 -14.97 -16.62
CA LYS A 284 7.73 -16.27 -15.95
C LYS A 284 9.11 -16.94 -15.91
N GLN A 285 9.84 -16.95 -17.03
CA GLN A 285 11.15 -17.61 -17.10
C GLN A 285 12.22 -16.83 -16.32
N ASN A 286 12.19 -15.50 -16.38
CA ASN A 286 13.14 -14.65 -15.66
C ASN A 286 12.89 -14.75 -14.15
N PHE A 287 11.62 -14.75 -13.74
CA PHE A 287 11.23 -14.91 -12.36
C PHE A 287 11.70 -16.25 -11.77
N ARG A 288 11.44 -17.35 -12.47
CA ARG A 288 11.91 -18.69 -12.05
C ARG A 288 13.42 -18.75 -11.93
N ARG A 289 14.14 -18.23 -12.93
CA ARG A 289 15.61 -18.16 -12.91
C ARG A 289 16.08 -17.38 -11.68
N LEU A 290 15.54 -16.18 -11.45
CA LEU A 290 15.90 -15.32 -10.32
C LEU A 290 15.66 -15.99 -8.96
N MET A 291 14.54 -16.70 -8.78
CA MET A 291 14.24 -17.37 -7.51
C MET A 291 15.17 -18.55 -7.24
N ILE A 292 15.45 -19.37 -8.26
CA ILE A 292 16.31 -20.56 -8.15
C ILE A 292 17.78 -20.16 -8.06
N SER A 293 18.29 -19.39 -9.02
CA SER A 293 19.68 -18.93 -9.02
C SER A 293 19.97 -17.96 -7.86
N GLY A 294 18.93 -17.29 -7.36
CA GLY A 294 18.98 -16.47 -6.17
C GLY A 294 19.13 -17.25 -4.87
N GLY A 295 18.99 -18.59 -4.88
CA GLY A 295 19.08 -19.42 -3.69
C GLY A 295 18.05 -19.07 -2.60
N LEU A 296 16.99 -18.34 -2.96
CA LEU A 296 15.95 -17.90 -2.03
C LEU A 296 14.97 -19.03 -1.72
N VAL A 297 14.81 -19.97 -2.65
CA VAL A 297 13.88 -21.09 -2.53
C VAL A 297 14.61 -22.41 -2.82
N GLU A 298 14.19 -23.46 -2.13
CA GLU A 298 14.70 -24.82 -2.33
C GLU A 298 13.54 -25.79 -2.64
N PRO A 299 13.73 -26.78 -3.52
CA PRO A 299 12.72 -27.79 -3.80
C PRO A 299 12.50 -28.71 -2.58
N THR A 300 11.26 -29.12 -2.35
CA THR A 300 10.94 -30.09 -1.28
C THR A 300 10.91 -31.53 -1.78
N GLY A 301 11.00 -31.76 -3.10
CA GLY A 301 10.79 -33.06 -3.74
C GLY A 301 9.33 -33.52 -3.76
N SER A 302 8.40 -32.73 -3.23
CA SER A 302 6.96 -33.00 -3.24
C SER A 302 6.29 -32.22 -4.37
N PHE A 303 5.17 -32.73 -4.87
CA PHE A 303 4.41 -32.11 -5.96
C PHE A 303 2.97 -31.88 -5.57
N GLU A 304 2.40 -30.76 -6.01
CA GLU A 304 0.99 -30.43 -5.87
C GLU A 304 0.22 -30.90 -7.12
N SER A 305 -0.76 -31.77 -6.92
CA SER A 305 -1.57 -32.40 -7.98
C SER A 305 -2.95 -31.73 -8.18
N GLN A 306 -3.25 -30.64 -7.46
CA GLN A 306 -4.61 -30.07 -7.40
C GLN A 306 -5.03 -29.21 -8.61
N THR A 307 -4.15 -28.91 -9.57
CA THR A 307 -4.43 -27.91 -10.65
C THR A 307 -4.77 -28.48 -12.02
N GLY A 308 -5.31 -29.71 -12.11
CA GLY A 308 -5.87 -30.25 -13.37
C GLY A 308 -4.86 -30.42 -14.52
N GLY A 309 -3.55 -30.27 -14.24
CA GLY A 309 -2.45 -30.33 -15.20
C GLY A 309 -1.24 -31.06 -14.63
N ARG A 310 -0.04 -30.84 -15.23
CA ARG A 310 1.21 -31.47 -14.75
C ARG A 310 1.48 -31.08 -13.28
N PRO A 311 1.80 -32.04 -12.40
CA PRO A 311 2.09 -31.75 -11.00
C PRO A 311 3.15 -30.67 -10.84
N ALA A 312 2.87 -29.66 -9.99
CA ALA A 312 3.77 -28.54 -9.76
C ALA A 312 4.69 -28.84 -8.58
N GLU A 313 6.00 -28.65 -8.74
CA GLU A 313 6.96 -28.86 -7.66
C GLU A 313 6.76 -27.84 -6.53
N LEU A 314 6.77 -28.35 -5.30
CA LEU A 314 6.69 -27.54 -4.10
C LEU A 314 8.09 -27.10 -3.67
N HIS A 315 8.15 -25.85 -3.24
CA HIS A 315 9.36 -25.21 -2.73
C HIS A 315 9.14 -24.68 -1.32
N ARG A 316 10.25 -24.46 -0.61
CA ARG A 316 10.31 -23.79 0.69
C ARG A 316 11.24 -22.59 0.64
N PHE A 317 10.93 -21.57 1.44
CA PHE A 317 11.81 -20.41 1.61
C PHE A 317 13.06 -20.74 2.44
N ARG A 318 14.26 -20.45 1.91
CA ARG A 318 15.54 -20.63 2.59
C ARG A 318 15.91 -19.39 3.43
N ARG A 319 15.46 -19.36 4.69
CA ARG A 319 15.67 -18.21 5.61
C ARG A 319 17.14 -17.80 5.81
N GLN A 320 18.08 -18.76 5.76
CA GLN A 320 19.50 -18.51 5.95
C GLN A 320 20.13 -17.67 4.82
N ALA A 321 19.58 -17.74 3.60
CA ALA A 321 20.11 -17.03 2.43
C ALA A 321 20.00 -15.49 2.53
N ILE A 322 19.09 -14.96 3.36
CA ILE A 322 18.99 -13.50 3.59
C ILE A 322 20.17 -12.99 4.43
N HIS A 323 20.59 -13.75 5.45
CA HIS A 323 21.69 -13.33 6.33
C HIS A 323 23.02 -13.33 5.57
N GLU A 324 23.25 -14.34 4.73
CA GLU A 324 24.44 -14.46 3.87
C GLU A 324 24.56 -13.28 2.89
N ARG A 325 23.44 -12.78 2.33
CA ARG A 325 23.42 -11.64 1.38
C ARG A 325 23.37 -10.26 2.04
N THR A 326 22.87 -10.13 3.25
CA THR A 326 22.91 -8.84 3.96
C THR A 326 24.35 -8.53 4.39
N SER A 327 25.18 -9.57 4.58
CA SER A 327 26.62 -9.46 4.82
C SER A 327 27.47 -9.35 3.53
N ALA A 328 26.95 -9.78 2.37
CA ALA A 328 27.63 -9.72 1.08
C ALA A 328 26.80 -8.86 0.11
N GLY A 329 27.19 -7.58 -0.03
CA GLY A 329 26.45 -6.49 -0.69
C GLY A 329 25.52 -6.83 -1.87
N ALA A 330 24.43 -6.05 -1.93
CA ALA A 330 23.30 -6.01 -2.87
C ALA A 330 23.40 -6.75 -4.22
N ILE A 331 22.26 -7.34 -4.61
CA ILE A 331 22.02 -7.98 -5.92
C ILE A 331 22.38 -6.99 -7.05
N PRO A 332 23.14 -7.41 -8.08
CA PRO A 332 23.39 -6.57 -9.25
C PRO A 332 22.07 -6.21 -9.93
N SER A 333 21.90 -4.91 -10.18
CA SER A 333 20.90 -4.41 -11.13
C SER A 333 21.01 -5.22 -12.42
N ALA A 334 19.88 -5.70 -12.94
CA ALA A 334 19.85 -6.28 -14.27
C ALA A 334 20.03 -5.14 -15.27
N ASP A 335 21.28 -4.77 -15.52
CA ASP A 335 21.65 -3.98 -16.69
C ASP A 335 21.46 -4.88 -17.93
N PRO A 336 20.50 -4.59 -18.83
CA PRO A 336 20.27 -5.40 -20.02
C PRO A 336 21.43 -5.32 -21.04
N SER A 337 22.47 -4.53 -20.79
CA SER A 337 23.59 -4.30 -21.70
C SER A 337 24.92 -4.94 -21.30
N ALA A 338 25.01 -5.62 -20.15
CA ALA A 338 26.27 -6.21 -19.71
C ALA A 338 26.59 -7.54 -20.43
N PRO A 339 27.73 -7.66 -21.14
CA PRO A 339 28.13 -8.93 -21.75
C PRO A 339 28.45 -9.97 -20.67
N PRO A 340 28.22 -11.27 -20.93
CA PRO A 340 28.50 -12.32 -19.97
C PRO A 340 30.00 -12.36 -19.61
N PRO A 341 30.36 -12.65 -18.35
CA PRO A 341 31.75 -12.83 -17.98
C PRO A 341 32.36 -13.99 -18.78
N SER A 342 33.50 -13.72 -19.43
CA SER A 342 34.26 -14.69 -20.19
C SER A 342 34.66 -15.88 -19.32
N ALA A 343 34.39 -17.09 -19.82
CA ALA A 343 34.77 -18.33 -19.15
C ALA A 343 36.30 -18.38 -18.92
N PRO A 344 36.76 -18.88 -17.75
CA PRO A 344 38.18 -19.12 -17.55
C PRO A 344 38.67 -20.23 -18.50
N PRO A 345 39.89 -20.13 -19.03
CA PRO A 345 40.44 -21.13 -19.93
C PRO A 345 40.58 -22.48 -19.23
N ALA A 346 40.20 -23.54 -19.92
CA ALA A 346 40.42 -24.91 -19.48
C ALA A 346 41.93 -25.18 -19.36
N SER A 347 42.42 -25.43 -18.14
CA SER A 347 43.76 -25.99 -17.99
C SER A 347 43.70 -27.49 -18.24
N ASN A 348 44.15 -27.89 -19.42
CA ASN A 348 44.54 -29.27 -19.71
C ASN A 348 45.62 -29.73 -18.72
N GLY A 349 45.51 -30.97 -18.28
CA GLY A 349 46.42 -31.56 -17.31
C GLY A 349 47.84 -31.75 -17.82
N ARG A 350 48.77 -31.74 -16.86
CA ARG A 350 49.77 -32.79 -16.61
C ARG A 350 50.20 -32.73 -15.16
#